data_AF-A0AAU9JMT0-F1
#
_entry.id   AF-A0AAU9JMT0-F1
#
_cell.length_a   1.000
_cell.length_b   1.000
_cell.length_c   1.000
_cell.angle_alpha   90.00
_cell.angle_beta   90.00
_cell.angle_gamma   90.00
#
_symmetry.space_group_name_H-M   'P 1'
#
loop_
_entity.id
_entity.type
_entity.pdbx_description
1 polymer ?
#
loop_
_entity_poly.entity_id
_entity_poly.type
_entity_poly.pdbx_seq_one_letter_code
_entity_poly.pdbx_strand_id
1 'polypeptide(L)'
;MESLKTLSADNLSALFGLSSKYLLQDFTVLKQIPFSQRENFTICIEYLRKKCGKHSSEYLHQIEEENWPSALKDVVIRNLTEIDTEFRRRQEKERLVDINWRIDVSLSTNSFSKVLRPEVQVKMTNGEKEISFHMTVAQFQELRRQTAGILKDMFTLDQFAFIRNLK
;
A
#
# COMPACT_ATOMS: atom_id res chain seq x y z
N MET A 1 17.82 -14.72 10.97
CA MET A 1 18.79 -14.32 9.92
C MET A 1 19.77 -15.44 9.63
N GLU A 2 20.54 -15.93 10.61
CA GLU A 2 21.49 -17.05 10.40
C GLU A 2 20.82 -18.34 9.90
N SER A 3 19.61 -18.67 10.37
CA SER A 3 18.82 -19.82 9.88
C SER A 3 18.44 -19.74 8.40
N LEU A 4 18.43 -18.55 7.80
CA LEU A 4 18.15 -18.38 6.37
C LEU A 4 19.40 -18.59 5.50
N LYS A 5 20.59 -18.33 6.06
CA LYS A 5 21.87 -18.49 5.37
C LYS A 5 22.29 -19.96 5.23
N THR A 6 21.69 -20.85 6.02
CA THR A 6 21.92 -22.31 5.98
C THR A 6 21.02 -23.04 4.97
N LEU A 7 20.07 -22.33 4.34
CA LEU A 7 19.15 -22.92 3.36
C LEU A 7 19.79 -23.01 1.98
N SER A 8 19.36 -23.99 1.17
CA SER A 8 19.72 -24.04 -0.24
C SER A 8 19.09 -22.87 -1.01
N ALA A 9 19.74 -22.43 -2.09
CA ALA A 9 19.26 -21.32 -2.92
C ALA A 9 17.84 -21.56 -3.45
N ASP A 10 17.52 -22.80 -3.84
CA ASP A 10 16.20 -23.17 -4.36
C ASP A 10 15.11 -23.07 -3.29
N ASN A 11 15.38 -23.57 -2.08
CA ASN A 11 14.44 -23.50 -0.96
C ASN A 11 14.23 -22.05 -0.51
N LEU A 12 15.31 -21.26 -0.48
CA LEU A 12 15.23 -19.84 -0.14
C LEU A 12 14.42 -19.07 -1.20
N SER A 13 14.64 -19.35 -2.48
CA SER A 13 13.88 -18.72 -3.57
C SER A 13 12.40 -19.09 -3.51
N ALA A 14 12.06 -20.36 -3.23
CA ALA A 14 10.67 -20.79 -3.08
C ALA A 14 9.99 -20.09 -1.89
N LEU A 15 10.67 -20.02 -0.75
CA LEU A 15 10.14 -19.36 0.45
C LEU A 15 9.98 -17.86 0.28
N PHE A 16 10.94 -17.18 -0.35
CA PHE A 16 10.80 -15.74 -0.67
C PHE A 16 9.68 -15.49 -1.68
N GLY A 17 9.53 -16.34 -2.69
CA GLY A 17 8.42 -16.24 -3.65
C GLY A 17 7.06 -16.38 -2.98
N LEU A 18 6.89 -17.33 -2.06
CA LEU A 18 5.67 -17.49 -1.27
C LEU A 18 5.46 -16.31 -0.31
N SER A 19 6.53 -15.83 0.33
CA SER A 19 6.48 -14.70 1.28
C SER A 19 6.10 -13.40 0.58
N SER A 20 6.60 -13.20 -0.64
CA SER A 20 6.26 -12.07 -1.50
C SER A 20 4.78 -12.09 -1.86
N LYS A 21 4.26 -13.22 -2.33
CA LYS A 21 2.83 -13.41 -2.61
C LYS A 21 1.94 -13.15 -1.37
N TYR A 22 2.37 -13.63 -0.20
CA TYR A 22 1.68 -13.37 1.06
C TYR A 22 1.61 -11.87 1.39
N LEU A 23 2.73 -11.15 1.26
CA LEU A 23 2.77 -9.69 1.48
C LEU A 23 1.91 -8.93 0.45
N LEU A 24 1.76 -9.49 -0.74
CA LEU A 24 0.85 -9.01 -1.78
C LEU A 24 -0.62 -9.41 -1.56
N GLN A 25 -0.99 -9.88 -0.36
CA GLN A 25 -2.34 -10.28 0.07
C GLN A 25 -2.89 -11.55 -0.61
N ASP A 26 -2.05 -12.38 -1.23
CA ASP A 26 -2.45 -13.72 -1.63
C ASP A 26 -2.25 -14.69 -0.44
N PHE A 27 -3.31 -14.89 0.33
CA PHE A 27 -3.29 -15.77 1.51
C PHE A 27 -3.42 -17.26 1.15
N THR A 28 -3.66 -17.61 -0.11
CA THR A 28 -3.78 -19.03 -0.53
C THR A 28 -2.45 -19.77 -0.39
N VAL A 29 -1.34 -19.04 -0.39
CA VAL A 29 0.02 -19.55 -0.19
C VAL A 29 0.22 -20.23 1.15
N LEU A 30 -0.57 -19.90 2.18
CA LEU A 30 -0.46 -20.55 3.49
C LEU A 30 -0.69 -22.06 3.44
N LYS A 31 -1.48 -22.53 2.46
CA LYS A 31 -1.74 -23.96 2.24
C LYS A 31 -0.54 -24.69 1.61
N GLN A 32 0.36 -23.95 0.95
CA GLN A 32 1.49 -24.50 0.20
C GLN A 32 2.75 -24.64 1.07
N ILE A 33 2.74 -24.10 2.30
CA ILE A 33 3.92 -24.06 3.16
C ILE A 33 3.96 -25.31 4.05
N PRO A 34 5.02 -26.15 3.92
CA PRO A 34 5.23 -27.28 4.81
C PRO A 34 5.39 -26.83 6.27
N PHE A 35 4.91 -27.64 7.22
CA PHE A 35 4.98 -27.31 8.65
C PHE A 35 6.44 -27.06 9.10
N SER A 36 7.38 -27.83 8.58
CA SER A 36 8.82 -27.71 8.86
C SER A 36 9.45 -26.39 8.40
N GLN A 37 8.81 -25.65 7.50
CA GLN A 37 9.36 -24.40 6.94
C GLN A 37 8.61 -23.14 7.41
N ARG A 38 7.61 -23.26 8.29
CA ARG A 38 6.80 -22.11 8.75
C ARG A 38 7.61 -21.06 9.51
N GLU A 39 8.58 -21.50 10.31
CA GLU A 39 9.47 -20.59 11.03
C GLU A 39 10.32 -19.79 10.05
N ASN A 40 10.97 -20.47 9.10
CA ASN A 40 11.75 -19.82 8.04
C ASN A 40 10.90 -18.87 7.18
N PHE A 41 9.67 -19.28 6.85
CA PHE A 41 8.71 -18.44 6.12
C PHE A 41 8.37 -17.15 6.90
N THR A 42 8.15 -17.26 8.21
CA THR A 42 7.86 -16.10 9.07
C THR A 42 9.05 -15.14 9.09
N ILE A 43 10.27 -15.67 9.24
CA ILE A 43 11.51 -14.88 9.19
C ILE A 43 11.67 -14.21 7.82
N CYS A 44 11.35 -14.91 6.71
CA CYS A 44 11.37 -14.33 5.37
C CYS A 44 10.38 -13.17 5.23
N ILE A 45 9.16 -13.30 5.75
CA ILE A 45 8.16 -12.21 5.75
C ILE A 45 8.68 -11.01 6.53
N GLU A 46 9.18 -11.21 7.74
CA GLU A 46 9.69 -10.12 8.58
C GLU A 46 10.88 -9.42 7.89
N TYR A 47 11.77 -10.20 7.30
CA TYR A 47 12.91 -9.68 6.56
C TYR A 47 12.47 -8.84 5.35
N LEU A 48 11.59 -9.37 4.51
CA LEU A 48 11.03 -8.64 3.37
C LEU A 48 10.33 -7.36 3.84
N ARG A 49 9.44 -7.46 4.85
CA ARG A 49 8.70 -6.30 5.39
C ARG A 49 9.63 -5.20 5.90
N LYS A 50 10.75 -5.55 6.53
CA LYS A 50 11.73 -4.57 7.07
C LYS A 50 12.48 -3.83 5.96
N LYS A 51 12.62 -4.44 4.78
CA LYS A 51 13.43 -3.94 3.66
C LYS A 51 12.59 -3.29 2.55
N CYS A 52 11.38 -3.77 2.33
CA CYS A 52 10.43 -3.21 1.36
C CYS A 52 10.05 -1.76 1.73
N GLY A 53 9.91 -0.89 0.72
CA GLY A 53 9.50 0.50 0.93
C GLY A 53 10.64 1.45 1.30
N LYS A 54 11.88 0.96 1.43
CA LYS A 54 13.09 1.80 1.49
C LYS A 54 13.60 2.11 0.09
N HIS A 55 14.41 3.16 -0.04
CA HIS A 55 15.07 3.46 -1.31
C HIS A 55 15.98 2.29 -1.72
N SER A 56 16.03 1.97 -3.03
CA SER A 56 16.74 0.78 -3.51
C SER A 56 18.21 0.74 -3.11
N SER A 57 18.86 1.89 -3.03
CA SER A 57 20.25 2.01 -2.56
C SER A 57 20.43 1.64 -1.08
N GLU A 58 19.44 1.88 -0.22
CA GLU A 58 19.56 1.66 1.22
C GLU A 58 19.50 0.18 1.60
N TYR A 59 18.59 -0.58 0.99
CA TYR A 59 18.53 -2.02 1.28
C TYR A 59 19.68 -2.77 0.61
N LEU A 60 20.18 -2.32 -0.55
CA LEU A 60 21.34 -2.91 -1.20
C LEU A 60 22.59 -2.80 -0.32
N HIS A 61 22.86 -1.62 0.24
CA HIS A 61 23.97 -1.43 1.19
C HIS A 61 23.85 -2.35 2.41
N GLN A 62 22.65 -2.45 2.99
CA GLN A 62 22.44 -3.32 4.16
C GLN A 62 22.61 -4.81 3.81
N ILE A 63 22.24 -5.24 2.60
CA ILE A 63 22.46 -6.63 2.15
C ILE A 63 23.96 -6.90 1.98
N GLU A 64 24.73 -5.91 1.54
CA GLU A 64 26.19 -6.00 1.46
C GLU A 64 26.82 -6.14 2.85
N GLU A 65 26.33 -5.40 3.84
CA GLU A 65 26.77 -5.51 5.25
C GLU A 65 26.38 -6.84 5.90
N GLU A 66 25.27 -7.46 5.49
CA GLU A 66 24.76 -8.70 6.09
C GLU A 66 25.55 -9.97 5.70
N ASN A 67 26.54 -9.84 4.80
CA ASN A 67 27.48 -10.88 4.39
C ASN A 67 26.80 -12.21 3.98
N TRP A 68 25.91 -12.13 3.00
CA TRP A 68 25.24 -13.30 2.43
C TRP A 68 26.19 -14.09 1.52
N PRO A 69 26.09 -15.44 1.51
CA PRO A 69 26.76 -16.26 0.49
C PRO A 69 26.36 -15.78 -0.91
N SER A 70 27.30 -15.73 -1.86
CA SER A 70 27.08 -15.16 -3.20
C SER A 70 25.85 -15.73 -3.91
N ALA A 71 25.68 -17.05 -3.87
CA ALA A 71 24.53 -17.73 -4.46
C ALA A 71 23.17 -17.36 -3.83
N LEU A 72 23.15 -17.01 -2.53
CA LEU A 72 21.92 -16.57 -1.84
C LEU A 72 21.68 -15.07 -2.02
N LYS A 73 22.75 -14.28 -2.14
CA LYS A 73 22.69 -12.82 -2.31
C LYS A 73 21.89 -12.46 -3.56
N ASP A 74 22.15 -13.13 -4.68
CA ASP A 74 21.43 -12.88 -5.93
C ASP A 74 19.94 -13.21 -5.81
N VAL A 75 19.59 -14.30 -5.12
CA VAL A 75 18.20 -14.70 -4.87
C VAL A 75 17.49 -13.66 -4.01
N VAL A 76 18.14 -13.16 -2.95
CA VAL A 76 17.59 -12.14 -2.05
C VAL A 76 17.36 -10.83 -2.80
N ILE A 77 18.35 -10.36 -3.56
CA ILE A 77 18.26 -9.11 -4.34
C ILE A 77 17.14 -9.19 -5.37
N ARG A 78 17.04 -10.30 -6.11
CA ARG A 78 15.99 -10.50 -7.11
C ARG A 78 14.60 -10.41 -6.49
N ASN A 79 14.34 -11.19 -5.45
CA ASN A 79 13.02 -11.23 -4.80
C ASN A 79 12.66 -9.88 -4.16
N LEU A 80 13.64 -9.18 -3.55
CA LEU A 80 13.43 -7.84 -2.98
C LEU A 80 13.12 -6.80 -4.06
N THR A 81 13.77 -6.89 -5.22
CA THR A 81 13.52 -5.96 -6.32
C THR A 81 12.12 -6.18 -6.89
N GLU A 82 11.73 -7.45 -7.12
CA GLU A 82 10.40 -7.80 -7.61
C GLU A 82 9.30 -7.29 -6.65
N ILE A 83 9.42 -7.56 -5.35
CA ILE A 83 8.40 -7.13 -4.39
C ILE A 83 8.37 -5.60 -4.23
N ASP A 84 9.53 -4.91 -4.25
CA ASP A 84 9.58 -3.45 -4.14
C ASP A 84 8.93 -2.79 -5.37
N THR A 85 9.17 -3.34 -6.57
CA THR A 85 8.52 -2.85 -7.79
C THR A 85 7.00 -2.99 -7.72
N GLU A 86 6.50 -4.10 -7.19
CA GLU A 86 5.06 -4.33 -7.06
C GLU A 86 4.45 -3.47 -5.93
N PHE A 87 5.17 -3.26 -4.83
CA PHE A 87 4.76 -2.32 -3.78
C PHE A 87 4.63 -0.90 -4.30
N ARG A 88 5.62 -0.41 -5.07
CA ARG A 88 5.55 0.92 -5.68
C ARG A 88 4.41 1.01 -6.68
N ARG A 89 4.23 -0.01 -7.52
CA ARG A 89 3.09 -0.08 -8.45
C ARG A 89 1.75 0.01 -7.73
N ARG A 90 1.58 -0.69 -6.59
CA ARG A 90 0.36 -0.61 -5.77
C ARG A 90 0.19 0.76 -5.12
N GLN A 91 1.25 1.31 -4.55
CA GLN A 91 1.23 2.66 -3.97
C GLN A 91 0.85 3.72 -5.02
N GLU A 92 1.39 3.64 -6.22
CA GLU A 92 1.03 4.53 -7.33
C GLU A 92 -0.42 4.34 -7.77
N LYS A 93 -0.92 3.10 -7.80
CA LYS A 93 -2.31 2.78 -8.16
C LYS A 93 -3.34 3.27 -7.14
N GLU A 94 -2.99 3.25 -5.86
CA GLU A 94 -3.84 3.76 -4.78
C GLU A 94 -3.73 5.28 -4.61
N ARG A 95 -2.79 5.92 -5.32
CA ARG A 95 -2.65 7.37 -5.29
C ARG A 95 -3.75 8.03 -6.12
N LEU A 96 -4.55 8.85 -5.46
CA LEU A 96 -5.49 9.74 -6.12
C LEU A 96 -4.70 10.80 -6.90
N VAL A 97 -4.85 10.83 -8.22
CA VAL A 97 -4.10 11.70 -9.11
C VAL A 97 -4.83 13.01 -9.33
N ASP A 98 -6.15 12.94 -9.55
CA ASP A 98 -6.96 14.12 -9.83
C ASP A 98 -8.40 13.95 -9.30
N ILE A 99 -9.00 15.05 -8.87
CA ILE A 99 -10.39 15.15 -8.45
C ILE A 99 -11.01 16.39 -9.10
N ASN A 100 -12.04 16.18 -9.92
CA ASN A 100 -12.86 17.23 -10.48
C ASN A 100 -14.28 17.14 -9.92
N TRP A 101 -14.86 18.27 -9.54
CA TRP A 101 -16.23 18.31 -9.03
C TRP A 101 -17.03 19.43 -9.69
N ARG A 102 -18.32 19.20 -9.87
CA ARG A 102 -19.27 20.16 -10.43
C ARG A 102 -20.57 20.10 -9.64
N ILE A 103 -21.16 21.26 -9.39
CA ILE A 103 -22.48 21.37 -8.75
C ILE A 103 -23.50 21.60 -9.86
N ASP A 104 -24.44 20.67 -9.99
CA ASP A 104 -25.56 20.76 -10.91
C ASP A 104 -26.85 21.04 -10.12
N VAL A 105 -27.75 21.84 -10.69
CA VAL A 105 -29.05 22.11 -10.09
C VAL A 105 -30.11 21.44 -10.94
N SER A 106 -30.71 20.36 -10.44
CA SER A 106 -31.77 19.63 -11.13
C SER A 106 -33.14 20.13 -10.72
N LEU A 107 -34.04 20.30 -11.68
CA LEU A 107 -35.44 20.67 -11.42
C LEU A 107 -36.24 19.41 -11.10
N SER A 108 -36.63 19.22 -9.84
CA SER A 108 -37.46 18.07 -9.46
C SER A 108 -38.93 18.36 -9.79
N THR A 109 -39.52 17.55 -10.68
CA THR A 109 -40.92 17.68 -11.14
C THR A 109 -41.91 16.84 -10.33
N ASN A 110 -41.44 16.01 -9.38
CA ASN A 110 -42.26 15.07 -8.62
C ASN A 110 -42.88 15.63 -7.33
N SER A 111 -42.61 16.89 -6.97
CA SER A 111 -43.26 17.59 -5.85
C SER A 111 -44.28 18.59 -6.37
N PHE A 112 -45.41 18.70 -5.66
CA PHE A 112 -46.52 19.63 -5.96
C PHE A 112 -46.08 21.11 -6.06
N SER A 113 -44.87 21.42 -5.57
CA SER A 113 -44.10 22.62 -5.82
C SER A 113 -42.83 22.29 -6.61
N LYS A 114 -42.52 23.05 -7.66
CA LYS A 114 -41.26 22.94 -8.43
C LYS A 114 -40.09 23.29 -7.52
N VAL A 115 -39.41 22.30 -6.95
CA VAL A 115 -38.24 22.52 -6.08
C VAL A 115 -36.98 22.18 -6.86
N LEU A 116 -36.11 23.18 -7.01
CA LEU A 116 -34.74 22.98 -7.49
C LEU A 116 -33.97 22.19 -6.43
N ARG A 117 -33.49 20.99 -6.78
CA ARG A 117 -32.64 20.18 -5.91
C ARG A 117 -31.20 20.30 -6.41
N PRO A 118 -30.31 20.92 -5.62
CA PRO A 118 -28.89 20.94 -5.96
C PRO A 118 -28.27 19.56 -5.71
N GLU A 119 -27.51 19.08 -6.68
CA GLU A 119 -26.80 17.81 -6.70
C GLU A 119 -25.35 18.06 -7.06
N VAL A 120 -24.43 17.34 -6.44
CA VAL A 120 -22.99 17.46 -6.67
C VAL A 120 -22.52 16.23 -7.41
N GLN A 121 -21.95 16.42 -8.60
CA GLN A 121 -21.26 15.38 -9.34
C GLN A 121 -19.77 15.44 -9.03
N VAL A 122 -19.21 14.33 -8.55
CA VAL A 122 -17.78 14.21 -8.26
C VAL A 122 -17.18 13.17 -9.19
N LYS A 123 -16.04 13.53 -9.79
CA LYS A 123 -15.21 12.69 -10.64
C LYS A 123 -13.83 12.56 -10.04
N MET A 124 -13.38 11.33 -9.84
CA MET A 124 -12.09 11.01 -9.24
C MET A 124 -11.32 10.08 -10.16
N THR A 125 -10.02 10.29 -10.32
CA THR A 125 -9.16 9.38 -11.08
C THR A 125 -7.88 9.06 -10.32
N ASN A 126 -7.52 7.79 -10.33
CA ASN A 126 -6.24 7.29 -9.83
C ASN A 126 -5.24 7.01 -10.97
N GLY A 127 -5.45 7.61 -12.15
CA GLY A 127 -4.61 7.43 -13.34
C GLY A 127 -4.97 6.20 -14.19
N GLU A 128 -5.56 5.15 -13.61
CA GLU A 128 -6.03 3.96 -14.36
C GLU A 128 -7.54 3.95 -14.58
N LYS A 129 -8.33 4.47 -13.62
CA LYS A 129 -9.80 4.39 -13.63
C LYS A 129 -10.42 5.71 -13.18
N GLU A 130 -11.42 6.17 -13.92
CA GLU A 130 -12.31 7.27 -13.53
C GLU A 130 -13.52 6.70 -12.77
N ILE A 131 -13.78 7.24 -11.58
CA ILE A 131 -14.95 6.95 -10.76
C ILE A 131 -15.80 8.22 -10.71
N SER A 132 -17.05 8.12 -11.15
CA SER A 132 -18.03 9.22 -11.14
C SER A 132 -19.22 8.84 -10.26
N PHE A 133 -19.65 9.75 -9.39
CA PHE A 133 -20.82 9.55 -8.53
C PHE A 133 -21.51 10.87 -8.20
N HIS A 134 -22.77 10.76 -7.81
CA HIS A 134 -23.62 11.89 -7.45
C HIS A 134 -23.94 11.87 -5.96
N MET A 135 -24.02 13.05 -5.35
CA MET A 135 -24.40 13.21 -3.95
C MET A 135 -25.19 14.49 -3.73
N THR A 136 -25.95 14.53 -2.64
CA THR A 136 -26.60 15.77 -2.18
C THR A 136 -25.57 16.77 -1.66
N VAL A 137 -25.92 18.06 -1.63
CA VAL A 137 -25.07 19.09 -1.02
C VAL A 137 -24.76 18.77 0.45
N ALA A 138 -25.71 18.23 1.20
CA ALA A 138 -25.49 17.85 2.61
C ALA A 138 -24.42 16.76 2.75
N GLN A 139 -24.47 15.72 1.91
CA GLN A 139 -23.44 14.67 1.88
C GLN A 139 -22.07 15.21 1.48
N PHE A 140 -22.02 16.16 0.54
CA PHE A 140 -20.77 16.83 0.17
C PHE A 140 -20.16 17.63 1.33
N GLN A 141 -20.98 18.36 2.08
CA GLN A 141 -20.51 19.10 3.26
C GLN A 141 -19.98 18.18 4.36
N GLU A 142 -20.62 17.03 4.55
CA GLU A 142 -20.15 16.02 5.50
C GLU A 142 -18.82 15.42 5.06
N LEU A 143 -18.68 15.03 3.78
CA LEU A 143 -17.40 14.57 3.23
C LEU A 143 -16.29 15.60 3.44
N ARG A 144 -16.56 16.89 3.13
CA ARG A 144 -15.60 17.98 3.36
C ARG A 144 -15.16 18.07 4.83
N ARG A 145 -16.10 17.97 5.76
CA ARG A 145 -15.83 18.04 7.21
C ARG A 145 -14.97 16.86 7.68
N GLN A 146 -15.31 15.65 7.24
CA GLN A 146 -14.56 14.44 7.57
C GLN A 146 -13.13 14.50 7.03
N THR A 147 -12.96 14.87 5.76
CA THR A 147 -11.64 15.04 5.15
C THR A 147 -10.79 16.08 5.88
N ALA A 148 -11.37 17.24 6.23
CA ALA A 148 -10.66 18.26 7.00
C ALA A 148 -10.23 17.77 8.40
N GLY A 149 -11.06 16.95 9.05
CA GLY A 149 -10.72 16.29 10.31
C GLY A 149 -9.51 15.36 10.16
N ILE A 150 -9.54 14.47 9.17
CA ILE A 150 -8.43 13.55 8.88
C ILE A 150 -7.15 14.33 8.60
N LEU A 151 -7.19 15.39 7.77
CA LEU A 151 -6.01 16.21 7.47
C LEU A 151 -5.44 16.88 8.73
N LYS A 152 -6.30 17.35 9.63
CA LYS A 152 -5.87 17.92 10.91
C LYS A 152 -5.22 16.86 11.81
N ASP A 153 -5.79 15.67 11.87
CA ASP A 153 -5.26 14.55 12.66
C ASP A 153 -3.91 14.10 12.11
N MET A 154 -3.78 13.95 10.78
CA MET A 154 -2.52 13.65 10.11
C MET A 154 -1.44 14.69 10.41
N PHE A 155 -1.77 15.97 10.30
CA PHE A 155 -0.83 17.06 10.61
C PHE A 155 -0.39 17.02 12.09
N THR A 156 -1.31 16.71 12.99
CA THR A 156 -1.01 16.58 14.42
C THR A 156 -0.10 15.39 14.68
N LEU A 157 -0.32 14.26 14.02
CA LEU A 157 0.53 13.07 14.09
C LEU A 157 1.94 13.35 13.54
N ASP A 158 2.06 14.08 12.43
CA ASP A 158 3.36 14.47 11.87
C ASP A 158 4.14 15.37 12.82
N GLN A 159 3.47 16.32 13.49
CA GLN A 159 4.10 17.12 14.54
C GLN A 159 4.58 16.27 15.71
N PHE A 160 3.78 15.30 16.16
CA PHE A 160 4.19 14.39 17.23
C PHE A 160 5.37 13.49 16.82
N ALA A 161 5.39 12.99 15.58
CA ALA A 161 6.49 12.20 15.03
C ALA A 161 7.78 13.04 14.94
N PHE A 162 7.68 14.29 14.50
CA PHE A 162 8.81 15.23 14.45
C PHE A 162 9.40 15.49 15.85
N ILE A 163 8.55 15.77 16.85
CA ILE A 163 9.00 15.98 18.23
C ILE A 163 9.66 14.73 18.82
N ARG A 164 9.17 13.53 18.49
CA ARG A 164 9.74 12.27 18.97
C ARG A 164 11.14 11.99 18.42
N ASN A 165 11.41 12.39 17.17
CA ASN A 165 12.70 12.17 16.51
C ASN A 165 13.79 13.20 16.90
N LEU A 166 13.46 14.18 17.76
CA LEU A 166 14.40 15.16 18.31
C LEU A 166 14.99 14.76 19.67
N LYS A 167 14.64 13.58 20.21
CA LYS A 167 15.22 13.00 21.43
C LYS A 167 16.10 11.81 21.11
#